data_AF-G0U7F0-F1
#
_entry.id   AF-G0U7F0-F1
#
_cell.length_a   1.000
_cell.length_b   1.000
_cell.length_c   1.000
_cell.angle_alpha   90.00
_cell.angle_beta   90.00
_cell.angle_gamma   90.00
#
_symmetry.space_group_name_H-M   'P 1'
#
loop_
_entity.id
_entity.type
_entity.pdbx_description
1 polymer ?
#
loop_
_entity_poly.entity_id
_entity_poly.type
_entity_poly.pdbx_seq_one_letter_code
_entity_poly.pdbx_strand_id
1 'polypeptide(L)'
;MTGPHRIPLSTVGRTTFRPNETSVTDRYGFYISPEEKAMEEEYIRAHPENAKIQKKWTSALLKWDRISQNEKKALCRQGIPQSRRKTVWPLLLMSYGWEMSEHVAYGQLKTQTIADESVRNMIERDLCRTFPTHRLFAERDGVMQEKLRGVLRAYANHNSSLGYVQGMAFLAATLLLQIEDEESTFWAFVSLMDKPRYLMRSMYVQGFPALFVRFHQLRKLMARHCKRILEQLEEYNIEFCAFAAPWYMTLFSYSLNFTLLSRVWDMFLCEGWKVIHRLAVAFLLLHKEPLERARSEDEFLMALKNIHDKKDPDVLLKKALWVSFKTRELGAWEREHAMSFPNVG
;
A
#
# COMPACT_ATOMS: atom_id res chain seq x y z
N MET A 1 -31.25 4.12 11.96
CA MET A 1 -30.96 3.03 11.00
C MET A 1 -30.14 3.63 9.86
N THR A 2 -28.83 3.70 10.05
CA THR A 2 -27.86 4.20 9.07
C THR A 2 -27.33 3.00 8.30
N GLY A 3 -27.45 3.02 6.97
CA GLY A 3 -27.00 1.94 6.09
C GLY A 3 -25.49 1.69 6.17
N PRO A 4 -24.97 0.59 5.59
CA PRO A 4 -23.56 0.27 5.65
C PRO A 4 -22.74 1.36 4.95
N HIS A 5 -21.89 2.04 5.69
CA HIS A 5 -20.91 2.99 5.18
C HIS A 5 -20.00 2.27 4.19
N ARG A 6 -20.31 2.34 2.89
CA ARG A 6 -19.39 1.93 1.82
C ARG A 6 -18.31 3.00 1.75
N ILE A 7 -17.07 2.63 2.01
CA ILE A 7 -15.91 3.48 1.74
C ILE A 7 -15.67 3.41 0.22
N PRO A 8 -15.97 4.45 -0.56
CA PRO A 8 -15.77 4.39 -2.00
C PRO A 8 -14.29 4.66 -2.27
N LEU A 9 -13.51 3.63 -2.58
CA LEU A 9 -12.35 3.83 -3.45
C LEU A 9 -12.92 4.21 -4.82
N SER A 10 -12.64 5.44 -5.27
CA SER A 10 -13.28 6.13 -6.40
C SER A 10 -13.90 5.23 -7.48
N THR A 11 -15.15 5.51 -7.85
CA THR A 11 -15.75 5.09 -9.12
C THR A 11 -15.11 5.88 -10.26
N VAL A 12 -13.90 5.50 -10.69
CA VAL A 12 -13.40 5.96 -11.99
C VAL A 12 -14.23 5.23 -13.04
N GLY A 13 -14.99 6.02 -13.81
CA GLY A 13 -15.83 5.54 -14.90
C GLY A 13 -15.00 4.86 -16.00
N ARG A 14 -15.66 3.93 -16.70
CA ARG A 14 -15.16 3.15 -17.84
C ARG A 14 -14.45 4.05 -18.87
N THR A 15 -13.14 4.17 -18.80
CA THR A 15 -12.31 4.64 -19.90
C THR A 15 -11.06 3.80 -19.91
N THR A 16 -10.86 3.05 -20.98
CA THR A 16 -9.58 2.39 -21.24
C THR A 16 -8.53 3.50 -21.33
N PHE A 17 -7.54 3.48 -20.43
CA PHE A 17 -6.46 4.44 -20.49
C PHE A 17 -5.79 4.33 -21.87
N ARG A 18 -5.80 5.43 -22.62
CA ARG A 18 -5.05 5.56 -23.86
C ARG A 18 -3.88 6.50 -23.58
N PRO A 19 -2.63 6.05 -23.71
CA PRO A 19 -1.49 6.95 -23.58
C PRO A 19 -1.58 8.05 -24.64
N ASN A 20 -1.20 9.28 -24.27
CA ASN A 20 -1.06 10.36 -25.23
C ASN A 20 0.18 10.11 -26.11
N GLU A 21 0.27 10.74 -27.28
CA GLU A 21 1.42 10.59 -28.19
C GLU A 21 2.77 10.90 -27.53
N THR A 22 2.77 11.75 -26.51
CA THR A 22 3.96 12.16 -25.76
C THR A 22 4.20 11.38 -24.47
N SER A 23 3.32 10.43 -24.12
CA SER A 23 3.48 9.62 -22.91
C SER A 23 4.65 8.66 -23.05
N VAL A 24 5.47 8.57 -22.00
CA VAL A 24 6.61 7.66 -21.91
C VAL A 24 6.39 6.68 -20.76
N THR A 25 7.15 5.60 -20.71
CA THR A 25 7.07 4.64 -19.61
C THR A 25 8.16 4.87 -18.55
N ASP A 26 7.76 4.76 -17.29
CA ASP A 26 8.69 4.67 -16.17
C ASP A 26 9.43 3.31 -16.19
N ARG A 27 10.42 3.12 -15.30
CA ARG A 27 11.18 1.86 -15.22
C ARG A 27 10.33 0.64 -14.85
N TYR A 28 9.13 0.88 -14.34
CA TYR A 28 8.18 -0.15 -13.92
C TYR A 28 7.17 -0.49 -15.01
N GLY A 29 7.00 0.36 -16.03
CA GLY A 29 6.06 0.17 -17.13
C GLY A 29 4.79 1.01 -17.02
N PHE A 30 4.71 1.99 -16.12
CA PHE A 30 3.62 2.96 -16.06
C PHE A 30 3.82 4.06 -17.09
N TYR A 31 2.79 4.36 -17.86
CA TYR A 31 2.74 5.55 -18.69
C TYR A 31 2.65 6.80 -17.81
N ILE A 32 3.64 7.68 -17.96
CA ILE A 32 3.84 8.91 -17.17
C ILE A 32 4.14 10.08 -18.11
N SER A 33 4.07 11.30 -17.58
CA SER A 33 4.44 12.50 -18.33
C SER A 33 5.96 12.61 -18.54
N PRO A 34 6.43 13.36 -19.56
CA PRO A 34 7.86 13.65 -19.72
C PRO A 34 8.49 14.30 -18.49
N GLU A 35 7.77 15.16 -17.77
CA GLU A 35 8.25 15.78 -16.53
C GLU A 35 8.43 14.76 -15.42
N GLU A 36 7.45 13.86 -15.23
CA GLU A 36 7.55 12.76 -14.27
C GLU A 36 8.72 11.83 -14.62
N LYS A 37 8.97 11.62 -15.92
CA LYS A 37 10.10 10.82 -16.39
C LYS A 37 11.43 11.46 -16.05
N ALA A 38 11.57 12.77 -16.25
CA ALA A 38 12.77 13.50 -15.88
C ALA A 38 13.04 13.41 -14.36
N MET A 39 11.99 13.54 -13.53
CA MET A 39 12.10 13.36 -12.07
C MET A 39 12.52 11.92 -11.70
N GLU A 40 11.96 10.91 -12.38
CA GLU A 40 12.37 9.52 -12.18
C GLU A 40 13.85 9.31 -12.52
N GLU A 41 14.30 9.82 -13.67
CA GLU A 41 15.68 9.68 -14.12
C GLU A 41 16.68 10.39 -13.21
N GLU A 42 16.33 11.57 -12.71
CA GLU A 42 17.11 12.27 -11.68
C GLU A 42 17.22 11.44 -10.41
N TYR A 43 16.10 10.88 -9.93
CA TYR A 43 16.09 10.01 -8.76
C TYR A 43 16.95 8.75 -8.97
N ILE A 44 16.87 8.09 -10.13
CA ILE A 44 17.69 6.92 -10.46
C ILE A 44 19.18 7.29 -10.50
N ARG A 45 19.52 8.45 -11.06
CA ARG A 45 20.91 8.94 -11.14
C ARG A 45 21.48 9.24 -9.75
N ALA A 46 20.66 9.78 -8.85
CA ALA A 46 21.03 10.02 -7.46
C ALA A 46 21.16 8.72 -6.63
N HIS A 47 20.50 7.63 -7.06
CA HIS A 47 20.47 6.33 -6.38
C HIS A 47 21.01 5.18 -7.23
N PRO A 48 22.28 5.23 -7.68
CA PRO A 48 22.83 4.21 -8.55
C PRO A 48 22.92 2.87 -7.82
N GLU A 49 22.36 1.81 -8.40
CA GLU A 49 22.48 0.43 -7.89
C GLU A 49 23.86 -0.19 -8.23
N ASN A 50 24.94 0.52 -7.87
CA ASN A 50 26.31 0.16 -8.25
C ASN A 50 26.80 -1.16 -7.63
N ALA A 51 27.96 -1.63 -8.09
CA ALA A 51 28.55 -2.90 -7.66
C ALA A 51 28.75 -3.01 -6.13
N LYS A 52 29.01 -1.90 -5.43
CA LYS A 52 29.16 -1.88 -3.96
C LYS A 52 27.83 -2.18 -3.28
N ILE A 53 26.73 -1.57 -3.73
CA ILE A 53 25.38 -1.82 -3.21
C ILE A 53 24.96 -3.26 -3.51
N GLN A 54 25.19 -3.74 -4.73
CA GLN A 54 24.90 -5.13 -5.11
C GLN A 54 25.66 -6.13 -4.22
N LYS A 55 26.97 -5.93 -4.01
CA LYS A 55 27.79 -6.78 -3.13
C LYS A 55 27.30 -6.76 -1.68
N LYS A 56 26.91 -5.59 -1.17
CA LYS A 56 26.33 -5.42 0.17
C LYS A 56 25.06 -6.26 0.32
N TRP A 57 24.14 -6.17 -0.64
CA TRP A 57 22.89 -6.94 -0.61
C TRP A 57 23.11 -8.44 -0.77
N THR A 58 24.04 -8.86 -1.65
CA THR A 58 24.43 -10.28 -1.76
C THR A 58 24.95 -10.81 -0.41
N SER A 59 25.84 -10.07 0.26
CA SER A 59 26.36 -10.47 1.57
C SER A 59 25.27 -10.50 2.65
N ALA A 60 24.33 -9.56 2.62
CA ALA A 60 23.23 -9.52 3.56
C ALA A 60 22.28 -10.71 3.36
N LEU A 61 21.97 -11.06 2.12
CA LEU A 61 21.08 -12.18 1.78
C LEU A 61 21.67 -13.54 2.18
N LEU A 62 22.98 -13.74 1.97
CA LEU A 62 23.67 -14.97 2.42
C LEU A 62 23.63 -15.17 3.94
N LYS A 63 23.41 -14.11 4.71
CA LYS A 63 23.39 -14.11 6.18
C LYS A 63 22.05 -13.63 6.72
N TRP A 64 20.98 -13.69 5.92
CA TRP A 64 19.72 -13.01 6.22
C TRP A 64 19.15 -13.39 7.59
N ASP A 65 19.23 -14.66 7.97
CA ASP A 65 18.70 -15.14 9.26
C ASP A 65 19.61 -14.78 10.44
N ARG A 66 20.85 -14.39 10.18
CA ARG A 66 21.86 -14.06 11.19
C ARG A 66 21.98 -12.55 11.44
N ILE A 67 21.64 -11.71 10.46
CA ILE A 67 21.70 -10.25 10.63
C ILE A 67 20.56 -9.75 11.52
N SER A 68 20.87 -8.76 12.34
CA SER A 68 19.90 -8.21 13.31
C SER A 68 18.72 -7.52 12.62
N GLN A 69 17.59 -7.41 13.32
CA GLN A 69 16.44 -6.65 12.81
C GLN A 69 16.78 -5.17 12.54
N ASN A 70 17.69 -4.56 13.32
CA ASN A 70 18.13 -3.18 13.08
C ASN A 70 18.94 -3.05 11.79
N GLU A 71 19.77 -4.04 11.48
CA GLU A 71 20.53 -4.09 10.23
C GLU A 71 19.60 -4.27 9.03
N LYS A 72 18.61 -5.17 9.12
CA LYS A 72 17.55 -5.33 8.10
C LYS A 72 16.82 -4.00 7.84
N LYS A 73 16.45 -3.28 8.90
CA LYS A 73 15.81 -1.96 8.79
C LYS A 73 16.71 -0.93 8.10
N ALA A 74 17.98 -0.86 8.49
CA ALA A 74 18.93 0.06 7.89
C ALA A 74 19.09 -0.20 6.38
N LEU A 75 19.18 -1.48 5.99
CA LEU A 75 19.21 -1.89 4.59
C LEU A 75 17.94 -1.49 3.83
N CYS A 76 16.76 -1.83 4.35
CA CYS A 76 15.48 -1.54 3.69
C CYS A 76 15.21 -0.03 3.56
N ARG A 77 15.61 0.77 4.56
CA ARG A 77 15.53 2.24 4.53
C ARG A 77 16.48 2.86 3.51
N GLN A 78 17.66 2.29 3.29
CA GLN A 78 18.58 2.73 2.21
C GLN A 78 18.05 2.33 0.84
N GLY A 79 17.42 1.16 0.77
CA GLY A 79 16.61 0.71 -0.33
C GLY A 79 17.05 -0.60 -0.93
N ILE A 80 16.03 -1.37 -1.31
CA ILE A 80 16.21 -2.68 -1.93
C ILE A 80 16.44 -2.42 -3.43
N PRO A 81 17.56 -2.88 -4.01
CA PRO A 81 17.80 -2.79 -5.44
C PRO A 81 16.65 -3.45 -6.20
N GLN A 82 16.23 -2.87 -7.31
CA GLN A 82 15.05 -3.34 -8.04
C GLN A 82 15.12 -4.83 -8.36
N SER A 83 16.27 -5.30 -8.85
CA SER A 83 16.50 -6.71 -9.21
C SER A 83 16.43 -7.68 -8.02
N ARG A 84 16.49 -7.18 -6.78
CA ARG A 84 16.47 -7.98 -5.55
C ARG A 84 15.09 -8.04 -4.91
N ARG A 85 14.15 -7.15 -5.24
CA ARG A 85 12.82 -7.11 -4.62
C ARG A 85 12.06 -8.42 -4.77
N LYS A 86 12.15 -9.07 -5.95
CA LYS A 86 11.57 -10.39 -6.22
C LYS A 86 11.97 -11.48 -5.21
N THR A 87 13.13 -11.34 -4.56
CA THR A 87 13.61 -12.27 -3.53
C THR A 87 13.43 -11.71 -2.13
N VAL A 88 13.74 -10.44 -1.91
CA VAL A 88 13.74 -9.85 -0.56
C VAL A 88 12.33 -9.64 -0.03
N TRP A 89 11.36 -9.29 -0.87
CA TRP A 89 9.97 -9.10 -0.42
C TRP A 89 9.34 -10.41 0.08
N PRO A 90 9.40 -11.54 -0.65
CA PRO A 90 8.99 -12.84 -0.11
C PRO A 90 9.70 -13.23 1.19
N LEU A 91 11.01 -12.95 1.30
CA LEU A 91 11.77 -13.19 2.54
C LEU A 91 11.26 -12.36 3.72
N LEU A 92 10.89 -11.09 3.49
CA LEU A 92 10.32 -10.22 4.53
C LEU A 92 8.89 -10.62 4.91
N LEU A 93 8.13 -11.14 3.95
CA LEU A 93 6.78 -11.67 4.15
C LEU A 93 6.80 -13.06 4.79
N MET A 94 7.96 -13.73 4.81
CA MET A 94 8.11 -15.13 5.24
C MET A 94 7.23 -16.09 4.43
N SER A 95 7.09 -15.81 3.13
CA SER A 95 6.27 -16.59 2.20
C SER A 95 7.09 -17.60 1.38
N TYR A 96 8.42 -17.58 1.49
CA TYR A 96 9.29 -18.51 0.78
C TYR A 96 9.04 -19.95 1.26
N GLY A 97 8.85 -20.89 0.33
CA GLY A 97 8.63 -22.31 0.64
C GLY A 97 7.21 -22.68 1.09
N TRP A 98 6.26 -21.73 1.12
CA TRP A 98 4.85 -22.01 1.46
C TRP A 98 4.18 -22.97 0.48
N GLU A 99 4.59 -22.90 -0.79
CA GLU A 99 4.18 -23.80 -1.87
C GLU A 99 4.37 -25.29 -1.50
N MET A 100 5.33 -25.58 -0.61
CA MET A 100 5.66 -26.94 -0.17
C MET A 100 4.96 -27.36 1.13
N SER A 101 4.41 -26.42 1.90
CA SER A 101 3.89 -26.69 3.25
C SER A 101 2.37 -26.79 3.34
N GLU A 102 1.64 -26.21 2.39
CA GLU A 102 0.18 -26.16 2.43
C GLU A 102 -0.46 -27.34 1.70
N HIS A 103 -1.49 -27.92 2.31
CA HIS A 103 -2.20 -29.09 1.78
C HIS A 103 -3.03 -28.79 0.53
N VAL A 104 -3.37 -27.51 0.28
CA VAL A 104 -4.16 -27.08 -0.88
C VAL A 104 -3.27 -26.30 -1.85
N ALA A 105 -3.10 -26.83 -3.05
CA ALA A 105 -2.29 -26.20 -4.09
C ALA A 105 -2.97 -24.95 -4.67
N TYR A 106 -2.18 -23.92 -4.96
CA TYR A 106 -2.64 -22.67 -5.59
C TYR A 106 -3.54 -22.91 -6.82
N GLY A 107 -3.15 -23.85 -7.69
CA GLY A 107 -3.91 -24.19 -8.90
C GLY A 107 -5.36 -24.62 -8.64
N GLN A 108 -5.62 -25.28 -7.51
CA GLN A 108 -6.99 -25.68 -7.12
C GLN A 108 -7.79 -24.45 -6.68
N LEU A 109 -7.22 -23.61 -5.80
CA LEU A 109 -7.86 -22.38 -5.32
C LEU A 109 -8.16 -21.39 -6.45
N LYS A 110 -7.26 -21.27 -7.43
CA LYS A 110 -7.42 -20.40 -8.60
C LYS A 110 -8.62 -20.82 -9.47
N THR A 111 -8.76 -22.12 -9.71
CA THR A 111 -9.76 -22.70 -10.62
C THR A 111 -11.11 -22.92 -9.95
N GLN A 112 -11.13 -23.10 -8.62
CA GLN A 112 -12.35 -23.23 -7.85
C GLN A 112 -13.29 -22.03 -8.06
N THR A 113 -14.58 -22.35 -8.22
CA THR A 113 -15.62 -21.33 -8.35
C THR A 113 -15.86 -20.65 -7.00
N ILE A 114 -15.75 -19.33 -6.99
CA ILE A 114 -16.20 -18.51 -5.86
C ILE A 114 -17.73 -18.52 -5.85
N ALA A 115 -18.32 -19.04 -4.77
CA ALA A 115 -19.76 -19.19 -4.64
C ALA A 115 -20.50 -17.85 -4.68
N ASP A 116 -19.97 -16.83 -4.01
CA ASP A 116 -20.55 -15.48 -3.99
C ASP A 116 -20.30 -14.74 -5.32
N GLU A 117 -21.36 -14.51 -6.08
CA GLU A 117 -21.33 -13.76 -7.33
C GLU A 117 -20.90 -12.31 -7.16
N SER A 118 -21.26 -11.68 -6.05
CA SER A 118 -20.89 -10.29 -5.76
C SER A 118 -19.37 -10.15 -5.61
N VAL A 119 -18.73 -11.15 -5.01
CA VAL A 119 -17.27 -11.25 -4.87
C VAL A 119 -16.61 -11.41 -6.23
N ARG A 120 -17.11 -12.31 -7.08
CA ARG A 120 -16.62 -12.45 -8.47
C ARG A 120 -16.70 -11.13 -9.23
N ASN A 121 -17.84 -10.45 -9.14
CA ASN A 121 -18.06 -9.18 -9.82
C ASN A 121 -17.20 -8.03 -9.25
N MET A 122 -16.88 -8.05 -7.95
CA MET A 122 -15.95 -7.09 -7.35
C MET A 122 -14.53 -7.25 -7.88
N ILE A 123 -14.04 -8.49 -8.01
CA ILE A 123 -12.72 -8.77 -8.57
C ILE A 123 -12.62 -8.20 -9.99
N GLU A 124 -13.55 -8.53 -10.89
CA GLU A 124 -13.51 -8.05 -12.28
C GLU A 124 -13.57 -6.52 -12.39
N ARG A 125 -14.34 -5.85 -11.53
CA ARG A 125 -14.37 -4.38 -11.50
C ARG A 125 -13.03 -3.79 -11.06
N ASP A 126 -12.37 -4.39 -10.08
CA ASP A 126 -11.10 -3.90 -9.56
C ASP A 126 -9.94 -4.17 -10.52
N LEU A 127 -9.94 -5.29 -11.25
CA LEU A 127 -8.96 -5.56 -12.30
C LEU A 127 -8.89 -4.40 -13.31
N CYS A 128 -10.03 -3.92 -13.79
CA CYS A 128 -10.10 -2.83 -14.77
C CYS A 128 -9.56 -1.48 -14.29
N ARG A 129 -9.46 -1.25 -12.97
CA ARG A 129 -9.02 0.03 -12.39
C ARG A 129 -7.73 -0.08 -11.58
N THR A 130 -7.12 -1.26 -11.51
CA THR A 130 -5.86 -1.46 -10.79
C THR A 130 -4.70 -1.22 -11.73
N PHE A 131 -3.88 -0.21 -11.41
CA PHE A 131 -2.77 0.23 -12.26
C PHE A 131 -3.15 0.44 -13.74
N PRO A 132 -4.20 1.23 -14.04
CA PRO A 132 -4.73 1.36 -15.39
C PRO A 132 -3.75 2.03 -16.36
N THR A 133 -2.77 2.77 -15.84
CA THR A 133 -1.71 3.41 -16.62
C THR A 133 -0.50 2.50 -16.85
N HIS A 134 -0.46 1.30 -16.28
CA HIS A 134 0.63 0.36 -16.50
C HIS A 134 0.43 -0.45 -17.78
N ARG A 135 1.44 -0.47 -18.65
CA ARG A 135 1.35 -1.07 -20.00
C ARG A 135 0.81 -2.50 -20.05
N LEU A 136 1.16 -3.35 -19.07
CA LEU A 136 0.71 -4.74 -19.00
C LEU A 136 -0.64 -4.92 -18.26
N PHE A 137 -1.06 -3.93 -17.46
CA PHE A 137 -2.36 -3.95 -16.76
C PHE A 137 -3.44 -3.17 -17.52
N ALA A 138 -3.06 -2.30 -18.45
CA ALA A 138 -3.96 -1.56 -19.33
C ALA A 138 -4.62 -2.47 -20.38
N GLU A 139 -3.96 -3.55 -20.78
CA GLU A 139 -4.51 -4.55 -21.68
C GLU A 139 -5.57 -5.39 -20.95
N ARG A 140 -6.83 -5.24 -21.37
CA ARG A 140 -7.94 -5.99 -20.83
C ARG A 140 -7.76 -7.48 -21.14
N ASP A 141 -7.89 -8.32 -20.12
CA ASP A 141 -7.70 -9.78 -20.21
C ASP A 141 -6.29 -10.16 -20.71
N GLY A 142 -5.32 -9.24 -20.57
CA GLY A 142 -3.91 -9.48 -20.84
C GLY A 142 -3.24 -10.31 -19.74
N VAL A 143 -2.01 -10.77 -20.00
CA VAL A 143 -1.29 -11.73 -19.14
C VAL A 143 -1.22 -11.28 -17.67
N MET A 144 -0.96 -10.00 -17.40
CA MET A 144 -0.87 -9.52 -16.01
C MET A 144 -2.24 -9.38 -15.34
N GLN A 145 -3.30 -9.03 -16.07
CA GLN A 145 -4.66 -9.06 -15.52
C GLN A 145 -5.10 -10.49 -15.20
N GLU A 146 -4.81 -11.47 -16.06
CA GLU A 146 -5.10 -12.88 -15.80
C GLU A 146 -4.35 -13.41 -14.57
N LYS A 147 -3.06 -13.09 -14.44
CA LYS A 147 -2.28 -13.43 -13.25
C LYS A 147 -2.88 -12.81 -11.99
N LEU A 148 -3.20 -11.52 -12.02
CA LEU A 148 -3.83 -10.83 -10.89
C LEU A 148 -5.20 -11.43 -10.55
N ARG A 149 -6.01 -11.74 -11.56
CA ARG A 149 -7.29 -12.43 -11.39
C ARG A 149 -7.09 -13.76 -10.68
N GLY A 150 -6.10 -14.54 -11.10
CA GLY A 150 -5.74 -15.82 -10.48
C GLY A 150 -5.44 -15.68 -8.99
N VAL A 151 -4.55 -14.75 -8.63
CA VAL A 151 -4.17 -14.47 -7.24
C VAL A 151 -5.38 -14.07 -6.39
N LEU A 152 -6.20 -13.14 -6.89
CA LEU A 152 -7.36 -12.64 -6.16
C LEU A 152 -8.45 -13.70 -5.99
N ARG A 153 -8.69 -14.51 -7.01
CA ARG A 153 -9.63 -15.63 -6.93
C ARG A 153 -9.17 -16.69 -5.94
N ALA A 154 -7.89 -17.06 -6.02
CA ALA A 154 -7.31 -18.03 -5.10
C ALA A 154 -7.40 -17.52 -3.65
N TYR A 155 -7.14 -16.24 -3.40
CA TYR A 155 -7.27 -15.66 -2.06
C TYR A 155 -8.73 -15.66 -1.57
N ALA A 156 -9.68 -15.27 -2.43
CA ALA A 156 -11.10 -15.28 -2.07
C ALA A 156 -11.61 -16.69 -1.71
N ASN A 157 -11.06 -17.75 -2.34
CA ASN A 157 -11.37 -19.13 -1.97
C ASN A 157 -10.60 -19.61 -0.73
N HIS A 158 -9.35 -19.18 -0.56
CA HIS A 158 -8.51 -19.51 0.60
C HIS A 158 -9.10 -18.96 1.90
N ASN A 159 -9.56 -17.71 1.88
CA ASN A 159 -10.23 -17.06 3.00
C ASN A 159 -11.66 -16.67 2.62
N SER A 160 -12.52 -17.68 2.45
CA SER A 160 -13.90 -17.50 1.97
C SER A 160 -14.81 -16.72 2.92
N SER A 161 -14.47 -16.65 4.22
CA SER A 161 -15.23 -15.85 5.19
C SER A 161 -15.05 -14.35 5.00
N LEU A 162 -13.84 -13.91 4.62
CA LEU A 162 -13.59 -12.53 4.20
C LEU A 162 -13.89 -12.30 2.71
N GLY A 163 -13.54 -13.29 1.88
CA GLY A 163 -13.62 -13.23 0.43
C GLY A 163 -12.69 -12.17 -0.18
N TYR A 164 -13.24 -11.36 -1.07
CA TYR A 164 -12.56 -10.23 -1.69
C TYR A 164 -13.28 -8.93 -1.32
N VAL A 165 -12.51 -7.94 -0.87
CA VAL A 165 -12.99 -6.59 -0.60
C VAL A 165 -12.27 -5.60 -1.51
N GLN A 166 -13.02 -4.61 -2.00
CA GLN A 166 -12.54 -3.57 -2.90
C GLN A 166 -11.24 -2.92 -2.39
N GLY A 167 -10.27 -2.78 -3.29
CA GLY A 167 -8.94 -2.23 -3.01
C GLY A 167 -7.85 -3.28 -2.77
N MET A 168 -8.21 -4.54 -2.48
CA MET A 168 -7.23 -5.62 -2.31
C MET A 168 -6.42 -5.89 -3.59
N ALA A 169 -7.00 -5.66 -4.77
CA ALA A 169 -6.30 -5.78 -6.05
C ALA A 169 -5.02 -4.93 -6.12
N PHE A 170 -5.00 -3.73 -5.55
CA PHE A 170 -3.80 -2.89 -5.58
C PHE A 170 -2.66 -3.48 -4.74
N LEU A 171 -2.98 -4.15 -3.62
CA LEU A 171 -1.97 -4.85 -2.80
C LEU A 171 -1.38 -6.04 -3.58
N ALA A 172 -2.24 -6.89 -4.15
CA ALA A 172 -1.83 -8.05 -4.92
C ALA A 172 -1.05 -7.65 -6.18
N ALA A 173 -1.48 -6.61 -6.89
CA ALA A 173 -0.80 -6.10 -8.08
C ALA A 173 0.59 -5.52 -7.73
N THR A 174 0.72 -4.86 -6.58
CA THR A 174 2.03 -4.33 -6.13
C THR A 174 3.03 -5.45 -5.88
N LEU A 175 2.58 -6.54 -5.25
CA LEU A 175 3.39 -7.75 -5.09
C LEU A 175 3.71 -8.39 -6.44
N LEU A 176 2.70 -8.55 -7.31
CA LEU A 176 2.85 -9.21 -8.62
C LEU A 176 3.86 -8.50 -9.52
N LEU A 177 3.87 -7.16 -9.52
CA LEU A 177 4.84 -6.37 -10.29
C LEU A 177 6.29 -6.54 -9.83
N GLN A 178 6.51 -6.95 -8.59
CA GLN A 178 7.85 -7.10 -8.03
C GLN A 178 8.30 -8.56 -7.96
N ILE A 179 7.39 -9.49 -7.71
CA ILE A 179 7.66 -10.92 -7.60
C ILE A 179 7.59 -11.60 -8.98
N GLU A 180 6.73 -11.11 -9.88
CA GLU A 180 6.50 -11.57 -11.27
C GLU A 180 5.89 -12.97 -11.41
N ASP A 181 6.30 -13.89 -10.55
CA ASP A 181 5.71 -15.23 -10.43
C ASP A 181 4.34 -15.18 -9.75
N GLU A 182 3.34 -15.83 -10.35
CA GLU A 182 1.95 -15.74 -9.94
C GLU A 182 1.67 -16.46 -8.61
N GLU A 183 2.20 -17.67 -8.45
CA GLU A 183 1.96 -18.50 -7.26
C GLU A 183 2.74 -17.97 -6.04
N SER A 184 4.01 -17.64 -6.22
CA SER A 184 4.80 -16.97 -5.19
C SER A 184 4.16 -15.64 -4.76
N THR A 185 3.53 -14.92 -5.69
CA THR A 185 2.76 -13.71 -5.37
C THR A 185 1.54 -14.02 -4.52
N PHE A 186 0.80 -15.09 -4.82
CA PHE A 186 -0.33 -15.52 -4.00
C PHE A 186 0.09 -15.80 -2.55
N TRP A 187 1.17 -16.56 -2.33
CA TRP A 187 1.66 -16.85 -0.98
C TRP A 187 2.20 -15.63 -0.25
N ALA A 188 2.86 -14.72 -0.98
CA ALA A 188 3.25 -13.42 -0.46
C ALA A 188 2.03 -12.58 -0.04
N PHE A 189 0.95 -12.62 -0.83
CA PHE A 189 -0.30 -11.92 -0.52
C PHE A 189 -1.01 -12.51 0.69
N VAL A 190 -1.14 -13.85 0.79
CA VAL A 190 -1.65 -14.53 2.00
C VAL A 190 -0.86 -14.11 3.23
N SER A 191 0.48 -14.11 3.14
CA SER A 191 1.34 -13.68 4.24
C SER A 191 1.13 -12.21 4.64
N LEU A 192 0.95 -11.31 3.67
CA LEU A 192 0.63 -9.90 3.93
C LEU A 192 -0.72 -9.75 4.66
N MET A 193 -1.70 -10.57 4.30
CA MET A 193 -3.04 -10.55 4.89
C MET A 193 -3.08 -11.16 6.29
N ASP A 194 -2.30 -12.21 6.52
CA ASP A 194 -2.47 -13.07 7.69
C ASP A 194 -1.46 -12.84 8.81
N LYS A 195 -0.21 -12.54 8.47
CA LYS A 195 0.88 -12.46 9.46
C LYS A 195 0.64 -11.30 10.43
N PRO A 196 0.82 -11.49 11.75
CA PRO A 196 0.52 -10.47 12.78
C PRO A 196 1.21 -9.12 12.59
N ARG A 197 2.38 -9.09 11.94
CA ARG A 197 3.11 -7.84 11.66
C ARG A 197 2.30 -6.88 10.78
N TYR A 198 1.54 -7.42 9.84
CA TYR A 198 0.79 -6.67 8.84
C TYR A 198 -0.71 -6.78 9.10
N LEU A 199 -1.22 -8.02 9.24
CA LEU A 199 -2.60 -8.34 9.56
C LEU A 199 -3.61 -7.60 8.65
N MET A 200 -3.30 -7.45 7.36
CA MET A 200 -4.08 -6.59 6.46
C MET A 200 -5.54 -7.02 6.34
N ARG A 201 -5.86 -8.32 6.47
CA ARG A 201 -7.26 -8.81 6.43
C ARG A 201 -8.17 -8.10 7.45
N SER A 202 -7.64 -7.72 8.61
CA SER A 202 -8.40 -7.04 9.67
C SER A 202 -8.93 -5.67 9.21
N MET A 203 -8.24 -5.03 8.26
CA MET A 203 -8.62 -3.75 7.67
C MET A 203 -9.89 -3.87 6.82
N TYR A 204 -10.22 -5.06 6.33
CA TYR A 204 -11.31 -5.32 5.40
C TYR A 204 -12.52 -6.02 6.04
N VAL A 205 -12.46 -6.33 7.33
CA VAL A 205 -13.60 -6.87 8.08
C VAL A 205 -14.76 -5.89 8.00
N GLN A 206 -15.99 -6.41 7.92
CA GLN A 206 -17.21 -5.59 7.83
C GLN A 206 -17.26 -4.54 8.95
N GLY A 207 -17.61 -3.30 8.58
CA GLY A 207 -17.57 -2.16 9.51
C GLY A 207 -16.17 -1.55 9.71
N PHE A 208 -15.14 -2.14 9.09
CA PHE A 208 -13.76 -1.65 9.07
C PHE A 208 -13.16 -1.31 10.45
N PRO A 209 -13.37 -2.13 11.51
CA PRO A 209 -12.96 -1.77 12.87
C PRO A 209 -11.46 -1.47 12.99
N ALA A 210 -10.60 -2.26 12.33
CA ALA A 210 -9.16 -2.04 12.34
C ALA A 210 -8.78 -0.73 11.62
N LEU A 211 -9.50 -0.32 10.58
CA LEU A 211 -9.28 0.96 9.90
C LEU A 211 -9.58 2.13 10.84
N PHE A 212 -10.68 2.07 11.60
CA PHE A 212 -11.00 3.10 12.60
C PHE A 212 -9.96 3.16 13.72
N VAL A 213 -9.37 2.03 14.13
CA VAL A 213 -8.19 2.03 15.02
C VAL A 213 -7.02 2.79 14.39
N ARG A 214 -6.73 2.59 13.09
CA ARG A 214 -5.68 3.34 12.39
C ARG A 214 -5.99 4.84 12.32
N PHE A 215 -7.25 5.23 12.14
CA PHE A 215 -7.66 6.64 12.18
C PHE A 215 -7.49 7.25 13.58
N HIS A 216 -7.85 6.51 14.63
CA HIS A 216 -7.61 6.95 16.00
C HIS A 216 -6.10 7.17 16.28
N GLN A 217 -5.26 6.23 15.84
CA GLN A 217 -3.79 6.36 15.94
C GLN A 217 -3.27 7.56 15.14
N LEU A 218 -3.79 7.78 13.93
CA LEU A 218 -3.43 8.95 13.12
C LEU A 218 -3.85 10.25 13.81
N ARG A 219 -5.06 10.34 14.36
CA ARG A 219 -5.54 11.50 15.13
C ARG A 219 -4.57 11.85 16.27
N LYS A 220 -4.15 10.86 17.07
CA LYS A 220 -3.17 11.06 18.16
C LYS A 220 -1.83 11.59 17.64
N LEU A 221 -1.37 11.10 16.49
CA LEU A 221 -0.15 11.58 15.86
C LEU A 221 -0.29 13.00 15.29
N MET A 222 -1.42 13.32 14.67
CA MET A 222 -1.70 14.67 14.17
C MET A 222 -1.78 15.68 15.31
N ALA A 223 -2.43 15.34 16.43
CA ALA A 223 -2.46 16.18 17.62
C ALA A 223 -1.05 16.53 18.14
N ARG A 224 -0.07 15.63 17.95
CA ARG A 224 1.33 15.83 18.34
C ARG A 224 2.15 16.60 17.31
N HIS A 225 1.98 16.32 16.02
CA HIS A 225 2.91 16.76 14.97
C HIS A 225 2.35 17.87 14.07
N CYS A 226 1.03 17.94 13.88
CA CYS A 226 0.36 18.90 13.00
C CYS A 226 -1.02 19.30 13.54
N LYS A 227 -1.06 19.77 14.79
CA LYS A 227 -2.29 20.10 15.52
C LYS A 227 -3.24 21.03 14.75
N ARG A 228 -2.71 22.07 14.10
CA ARG A 228 -3.53 23.05 13.36
C ARG A 228 -4.32 22.41 12.21
N ILE A 229 -3.72 21.46 11.49
CA ILE A 229 -4.38 20.71 10.41
C ILE A 229 -5.49 19.82 10.99
N LEU A 230 -5.26 19.22 12.17
CA LEU A 230 -6.30 18.45 12.87
C LEU A 230 -7.47 19.33 13.30
N GLU A 231 -7.19 20.51 13.86
CA GLU A 231 -8.22 21.48 14.25
C GLU A 231 -9.08 21.91 13.05
N GLN A 232 -8.47 22.14 11.88
CA GLN A 232 -9.21 22.46 10.65
C GLN A 232 -10.08 21.31 10.14
N LEU A 233 -9.60 20.06 10.22
CA LEU A 233 -10.42 18.89 9.90
C LEU A 233 -11.66 18.83 10.80
N GLU A 234 -11.50 19.12 12.10
CA GLU A 234 -12.59 19.13 13.07
C GLU A 234 -13.55 20.32 12.84
N GLU A 235 -13.03 21.51 12.53
CA GLU A 235 -13.82 22.70 12.18
C GLU A 235 -14.71 22.47 10.95
N TYR A 236 -14.17 21.82 9.92
CA TYR A 236 -14.90 21.48 8.70
C TYR A 236 -15.67 20.15 8.79
N ASN A 237 -15.66 19.46 9.94
CA ASN A 237 -16.29 18.14 10.12
C ASN A 237 -15.84 17.08 9.08
N ILE A 238 -14.61 17.17 8.60
CA ILE A 238 -14.05 16.23 7.62
C ILE A 238 -13.60 14.96 8.34
N GLU A 239 -14.26 13.84 8.05
CA GLU A 239 -13.87 12.55 8.59
C GLU A 239 -12.57 12.03 7.95
N PHE A 240 -11.76 11.32 8.75
CA PHE A 240 -10.55 10.65 8.27
C PHE A 240 -10.80 9.68 7.11
N CYS A 241 -11.99 9.07 7.08
CA CYS A 241 -12.38 8.17 6.01
C CYS A 241 -12.35 8.82 4.62
N ALA A 242 -12.66 10.12 4.54
CA ALA A 242 -12.74 10.87 3.29
C ALA A 242 -11.40 10.96 2.53
N PHE A 243 -10.26 10.91 3.24
CA PHE A 243 -8.95 11.08 2.63
C PHE A 243 -7.95 9.96 2.98
N ALA A 244 -7.99 9.41 4.19
CA ALA A 244 -6.99 8.49 4.69
C ALA A 244 -7.34 7.01 4.45
N ALA A 245 -8.60 6.67 4.14
CA ALA A 245 -8.97 5.27 3.90
C ALA A 245 -8.12 4.61 2.79
N PRO A 246 -7.90 5.24 1.61
CA PRO A 246 -7.03 4.67 0.58
C PRO A 246 -5.60 4.46 1.06
N TRP A 247 -5.07 5.33 1.91
CA TRP A 247 -3.70 5.26 2.42
C TRP A 247 -3.46 3.99 3.23
N TYR A 248 -4.38 3.68 4.16
CA TYR A 248 -4.26 2.54 5.05
C TYR A 248 -4.73 1.24 4.39
N MET A 249 -5.85 1.29 3.65
CA MET A 249 -6.43 0.10 3.02
C MET A 249 -5.53 -0.43 1.91
N THR A 250 -4.89 0.45 1.14
CA THR A 250 -4.03 0.03 0.02
C THR A 250 -2.55 0.19 0.31
N LEU A 251 -2.15 0.50 1.54
CA LEU A 251 -0.74 0.79 1.87
C LEU A 251 -0.11 1.79 0.88
N PHE A 252 -0.88 2.83 0.56
CA PHE A 252 -0.59 3.86 -0.44
C PHE A 252 -0.45 3.40 -1.90
N SER A 253 -0.67 2.13 -2.24
CA SER A 253 -0.53 1.65 -3.63
C SER A 253 -1.58 2.20 -4.60
N TYR A 254 -2.70 2.72 -4.10
CA TYR A 254 -3.65 3.50 -4.90
C TYR A 254 -3.19 4.95 -5.15
N SER A 255 -2.34 5.50 -4.28
CA SER A 255 -2.09 6.94 -4.20
C SER A 255 -0.73 7.39 -4.72
N LEU A 256 0.27 6.52 -4.78
CA LEU A 256 1.65 6.88 -5.10
C LEU A 256 2.11 6.28 -6.43
N ASN A 257 2.98 7.01 -7.12
CA ASN A 257 3.76 6.43 -8.21
C ASN A 257 4.62 5.25 -7.72
N PHE A 258 4.94 4.34 -8.63
CA PHE A 258 5.51 3.07 -8.25
C PHE A 258 6.96 3.17 -7.75
N THR A 259 7.71 4.16 -8.23
CA THR A 259 9.05 4.49 -7.71
C THR A 259 9.02 4.76 -6.22
N LEU A 260 8.18 5.68 -5.76
CA LEU A 260 8.03 5.98 -4.34
C LEU A 260 7.36 4.83 -3.58
N LEU A 261 6.31 4.22 -4.15
CA LEU A 261 5.59 3.11 -3.54
C LEU A 261 6.53 1.96 -3.18
N SER A 262 7.43 1.59 -4.09
CA SER A 262 8.39 0.51 -3.87
C SER A 262 9.30 0.78 -2.66
N ARG A 263 9.71 2.03 -2.45
CA ARG A 263 10.53 2.44 -1.29
C ARG A 263 9.75 2.38 0.01
N VAL A 264 8.49 2.80 -0.01
CA VAL A 264 7.58 2.70 1.14
C VAL A 264 7.39 1.23 1.52
N TRP A 265 7.17 0.36 0.53
CA TRP A 265 6.98 -1.07 0.76
C TRP A 265 8.24 -1.78 1.25
N ASP A 266 9.43 -1.41 0.74
CA ASP A 266 10.70 -1.91 1.29
C ASP A 266 10.77 -1.70 2.82
N MET A 267 10.40 -0.51 3.29
CA MET A 267 10.37 -0.18 4.72
C MET A 267 9.21 -0.87 5.45
N PHE A 268 7.99 -0.86 4.88
CA PHE A 268 6.81 -1.42 5.51
C PHE A 268 6.92 -2.93 5.73
N LEU A 269 7.41 -3.69 4.75
CA LEU A 269 7.62 -5.13 4.89
C LEU A 269 8.67 -5.45 5.98
N CYS A 270 9.60 -4.54 6.26
CA CYS A 270 10.56 -4.70 7.34
C CYS A 270 10.06 -4.24 8.72
N GLU A 271 9.29 -3.14 8.77
CA GLU A 271 8.98 -2.39 10.00
C GLU A 271 7.51 -2.39 10.42
N GLY A 272 6.60 -2.78 9.53
CA GLY A 272 5.16 -2.79 9.72
C GLY A 272 4.53 -1.38 9.77
N TRP A 273 3.37 -1.29 10.42
CA TRP A 273 2.46 -0.15 10.44
C TRP A 273 3.06 1.21 10.82
N LYS A 274 4.19 1.22 11.53
CA LYS A 274 4.89 2.48 11.83
C LYS A 274 5.23 3.28 10.58
N VAL A 275 5.56 2.61 9.48
CA VAL A 275 5.93 3.26 8.22
C VAL A 275 4.74 4.00 7.63
N ILE A 276 3.57 3.37 7.60
CA ILE A 276 2.34 3.95 7.04
C ILE A 276 1.90 5.18 7.84
N HIS A 277 1.90 5.10 9.16
CA HIS A 277 1.57 6.26 10.01
C HIS A 277 2.58 7.42 9.87
N ARG A 278 3.87 7.11 9.78
CA ARG A 278 4.91 8.11 9.52
C ARG A 278 4.68 8.81 8.19
N LEU A 279 4.33 8.04 7.16
CA LEU A 279 4.10 8.56 5.84
C LEU A 279 2.85 9.46 5.79
N ALA A 280 1.74 9.03 6.41
CA ALA A 280 0.52 9.82 6.53
C ALA A 280 0.80 11.19 7.16
N VAL A 281 1.53 11.24 8.28
CA VAL A 281 1.91 12.51 8.93
C VAL A 281 2.89 13.32 8.08
N ALA A 282 3.84 12.67 7.40
CA ALA A 282 4.80 13.35 6.54
C ALA A 282 4.14 14.05 5.36
N PHE A 283 3.15 13.42 4.72
CA PHE A 283 2.36 14.06 3.66
C PHE A 283 1.67 15.32 4.16
N LEU A 284 0.99 15.24 5.30
CA LEU A 284 0.34 16.39 5.94
C LEU A 284 1.34 17.51 6.25
N LEU A 285 2.52 17.17 6.76
CA LEU A 285 3.56 18.17 7.08
C LEU A 285 4.20 18.79 5.85
N LEU A 286 4.40 18.04 4.76
CA LEU A 286 4.96 18.56 3.50
C LEU A 286 3.93 19.30 2.65
N HIS A 287 2.65 19.21 3.00
CA HIS A 287 1.58 19.96 2.36
C HIS A 287 0.89 20.92 3.35
N LYS A 288 1.60 21.27 4.42
CA LYS A 288 1.09 22.11 5.51
C LYS A 288 0.61 23.47 5.03
N GLU A 289 1.38 24.13 4.15
CA GLU A 289 1.04 25.48 3.70
C GLU A 289 -0.32 25.56 2.97
N PRO A 290 -0.61 24.75 1.93
CA PRO A 290 -1.94 24.75 1.32
C PRO A 290 -3.07 24.41 2.30
N LEU A 291 -2.86 23.41 3.17
CA LEU A 291 -3.86 22.98 4.15
C LEU A 291 -4.20 24.10 5.15
N GLU A 292 -3.18 24.78 5.69
CA GLU A 292 -3.39 25.85 6.68
C GLU A 292 -3.86 27.17 6.05
N ARG A 293 -3.62 27.38 4.75
CA ARG A 293 -4.10 28.56 4.02
C ARG A 293 -5.54 28.42 3.53
N ALA A 294 -6.05 27.19 3.38
CA ALA A 294 -7.42 26.95 2.96
C ALA A 294 -8.41 27.72 3.86
N ARG A 295 -9.32 28.46 3.22
CA ARG A 295 -10.34 29.28 3.88
C ARG A 295 -11.73 28.67 3.83
N SER A 296 -11.89 27.57 3.09
CA SER A 296 -13.13 26.80 2.98
C SER A 296 -12.87 25.31 3.06
N GLU A 297 -13.93 24.54 3.33
CA GLU A 297 -13.91 23.08 3.27
C GLU A 297 -13.44 22.56 1.90
N ASP A 298 -13.95 23.15 0.81
CA ASP A 298 -13.61 22.75 -0.56
C ASP A 298 -12.12 22.95 -0.88
N GLU A 299 -11.54 24.09 -0.49
CA GLU A 299 -10.10 24.34 -0.66
C GLU A 299 -9.26 23.34 0.14
N PHE A 300 -9.71 23.01 1.36
CA PHE A 300 -9.03 22.06 2.22
C PHE A 300 -9.09 20.64 1.66
N LEU A 301 -10.26 20.20 1.17
CA LEU A 301 -10.44 18.91 0.51
C LEU A 301 -9.62 18.83 -0.79
N MET A 302 -9.54 19.92 -1.56
CA MET A 302 -8.69 19.97 -2.75
C MET A 302 -7.20 19.85 -2.40
N ALA A 303 -6.75 20.51 -1.34
CA ALA A 303 -5.39 20.37 -0.84
C ALA A 303 -5.10 18.94 -0.35
N LEU A 304 -6.03 18.30 0.36
CA LEU A 304 -5.91 16.88 0.74
C LEU A 304 -5.85 15.94 -0.46
N LYS A 305 -6.64 16.22 -1.51
CA LYS A 305 -6.66 15.41 -2.73
C LYS A 305 -5.31 15.46 -3.47
N ASN A 306 -4.68 16.64 -3.52
CA ASN A 306 -3.42 16.87 -4.23
C ASN A 306 -2.18 16.62 -3.35
N ILE A 307 -2.35 16.04 -2.17
CA ILE A 307 -1.29 15.92 -1.16
C ILE A 307 -0.12 15.02 -1.60
N HIS A 308 -0.35 14.11 -2.55
CA HIS A 308 0.67 13.19 -3.06
C HIS A 308 1.43 13.73 -4.28
N ASP A 309 0.98 14.85 -4.84
CA ASP A 309 1.48 15.35 -6.11
C ASP A 309 2.94 15.81 -5.98
N LYS A 310 3.76 15.39 -6.95
CA LYS A 310 5.14 15.85 -7.17
C LYS A 310 6.01 15.76 -5.91
N LYS A 311 5.80 14.74 -5.06
CA LYS A 311 6.64 14.53 -3.87
C LYS A 311 7.95 13.86 -4.26
N ASP A 312 9.04 14.55 -3.97
CA ASP A 312 10.37 13.96 -4.00
C ASP A 312 10.45 12.79 -2.99
N PRO A 313 10.86 11.58 -3.43
CA PRO A 313 10.90 10.43 -2.54
C PRO A 313 11.84 10.60 -1.35
N ASP A 314 13.01 11.22 -1.50
CA ASP A 314 13.97 11.37 -0.41
C ASP A 314 13.49 12.34 0.65
N VAL A 315 12.97 13.49 0.22
CA VAL A 315 12.39 14.50 1.11
C VAL A 315 11.24 13.88 1.91
N LEU A 316 10.35 13.15 1.25
CA LEU A 316 9.23 12.48 1.89
C LEU A 316 9.67 11.40 2.88
N LEU A 317 10.55 10.48 2.48
CA LEU A 317 11.01 9.40 3.34
C LEU A 317 11.83 9.93 4.52
N LYS A 318 12.67 10.95 4.32
CA LYS A 318 13.38 11.65 5.39
C LYS A 318 12.40 12.29 6.37
N LYS A 319 11.37 12.99 5.86
CA LYS A 319 10.33 13.58 6.71
C LYS A 319 9.54 12.53 7.48
N ALA A 320 9.19 11.42 6.84
CA ALA A 320 8.51 10.29 7.47
C ALA A 320 9.37 9.68 8.60
N LEU A 321 10.67 9.48 8.38
CA LEU A 321 11.57 8.97 9.41
C LEU A 321 11.78 9.94 10.58
N TRP A 322 11.64 11.25 10.36
CA TRP A 322 11.66 12.28 11.41
C TRP A 322 10.43 12.21 12.32
N VAL A 323 9.28 11.73 11.83
CA VAL A 323 8.06 11.55 12.64
C VAL A 323 8.32 10.48 13.71
N SER A 324 8.45 10.95 14.96
CA SER A 324 8.85 10.14 16.10
C SER A 324 7.66 9.66 16.93
N PHE A 325 7.62 8.34 17.13
CA PHE A 325 6.77 7.63 18.09
C PHE A 325 7.27 6.17 18.20
N LYS A 326 6.87 5.47 19.26
CA LYS A 326 7.24 4.08 19.57
C LYS A 326 6.13 3.11 19.14
N THR A 327 6.49 1.87 18.78
CA THR A 327 5.49 0.83 18.44
C THR A 327 4.51 0.59 19.58
N ARG A 328 5.01 0.65 20.83
CA ARG A 328 4.17 0.50 22.03
C ARG A 328 3.08 1.57 22.18
N GLU A 329 3.27 2.75 21.60
CA GLU A 329 2.24 3.81 21.60
C GLU A 329 1.07 3.41 20.70
N LEU A 330 1.33 2.84 19.52
CA LEU A 330 0.26 2.32 18.65
C LEU A 330 -0.59 1.28 19.37
N GLY A 331 0.05 0.31 20.04
CA GLY A 331 -0.68 -0.71 20.80
C GLY A 331 -1.41 -0.16 22.03
N ALA A 332 -0.92 0.93 22.63
CA ALA A 332 -1.64 1.60 23.71
C ALA A 332 -2.90 2.31 23.20
N TRP A 333 -2.79 3.05 22.09
CA TRP A 333 -3.93 3.72 21.45
C TRP A 333 -4.96 2.74 20.87
N GLU A 334 -4.54 1.55 20.45
CA GLU A 334 -5.45 0.48 20.05
C GLU A 334 -6.29 -0.03 21.22
N ARG A 335 -5.67 -0.26 22.39
CA ARG A 335 -6.41 -0.62 23.62
C ARG A 335 -7.34 0.50 24.09
N GLU A 336 -6.88 1.76 24.01
CA GLU A 336 -7.70 2.93 24.32
C GLU A 336 -8.96 3.01 23.43
N HIS A 337 -8.79 2.79 22.12
CA HIS A 337 -9.91 2.74 21.19
C HIS A 337 -10.89 1.61 21.50
N ALA A 338 -10.38 0.40 21.79
CA ALA A 338 -11.23 -0.73 22.15
C ALA A 338 -12.07 -0.48 23.42
N MET A 339 -11.50 0.20 24.44
CA MET A 339 -12.23 0.59 25.65
C MET A 339 -13.32 1.62 25.39
N SER A 340 -13.16 2.45 24.36
CA SER A 340 -14.15 3.47 23.98
C SER A 340 -15.34 2.89 23.20
N PHE A 341 -15.20 1.66 22.68
CA PHE A 341 -16.23 0.96 21.90
C PHE A 341 -16.32 -0.52 22.33
N PRO A 342 -16.72 -0.84 23.58
CA PRO A 342 -16.65 -2.19 24.13
C PRO A 342 -17.60 -3.22 23.46
N ASN A 343 -18.55 -2.78 22.62
CA ASN A 343 -19.63 -3.63 22.08
C ASN A 343 -19.62 -3.71 20.54
N VAL A 344 -18.45 -3.92 19.92
CA VAL A 344 -18.34 -4.30 18.50
C VAL A 344 -17.44 -5.53 18.41
N GLY A 345 -17.92 -6.64 18.94
CA GLY A 345 -17.28 -7.96 18.90
C GLY A 345 -18.03 -8.90 17.99
#